data_AF-A0A401FKM9-F1
#
_entry.id   AF-A0A401FKM9-F1
#
_cell.length_a   1.000
_cell.length_b   1.000
_cell.length_c   1.000
_cell.angle_alpha   90.00
_cell.angle_beta   90.00
_cell.angle_gamma   90.00
#
_symmetry.space_group_name_H-M   'P 1'
#
loop_
_entity.id
_entity.type
_entity.pdbx_description
1 polymer ?
#
loop_
_entity_poly.entity_id
_entity_poly.type
_entity_poly.pdbx_seq_one_letter_code
_entity_poly.pdbx_strand_id
1 'polypeptide(L)'
;MDQSWQLFSTALLSDYYDIQGGTTAEGIHLGVMGATLQIETRNYGGVSTDGKVIAINPHLPKQWTKLEFCSLFQGITYSFIIDHNIVSVKANADANITVKGQNYSLTKNKVQSINYR
;
A
#
# COMPACT_ATOMS: atom_id res chain seq x y z
N MET A 1 11.13 3.45 12.15
CA MET A 1 10.88 3.28 10.70
C MET A 1 12.08 2.66 10.00
N ASP A 2 13.31 3.04 10.32
CA ASP A 2 14.51 2.54 9.63
C ASP A 2 14.69 1.01 9.70
N GLN A 3 14.40 0.39 10.86
CA GLN A 3 14.44 -1.08 11.00
C GLN A 3 13.34 -1.79 10.18
N SER A 4 12.14 -1.20 10.07
CA SER A 4 11.06 -1.78 9.26
C SER A 4 11.46 -1.82 7.78
N TRP A 5 12.05 -0.74 7.27
CA TRP A 5 12.54 -0.67 5.90
C TRP A 5 13.63 -1.72 5.61
N GLN A 6 14.57 -1.91 6.53
CA GLN A 6 15.61 -2.93 6.39
C GLN A 6 15.02 -4.34 6.32
N LEU A 7 14.13 -4.70 7.25
CA LEU A 7 13.49 -6.01 7.26
C LEU A 7 12.64 -6.26 6.01
N PHE A 8 11.89 -5.24 5.58
CA PHE A 8 11.13 -5.30 4.33
C PHE A 8 12.06 -5.51 3.12
N SER A 9 13.16 -4.76 3.02
CA SER A 9 14.12 -4.87 1.92
C SER A 9 14.76 -6.27 1.86
N THR A 10 15.14 -6.82 3.02
CA THR A 10 15.65 -8.20 3.11
C THR A 10 14.60 -9.21 2.64
N ALA A 11 13.34 -9.07 3.06
CA ALA A 11 12.28 -9.97 2.63
C ALA A 11 11.99 -9.86 1.12
N LEU A 12 11.92 -8.64 0.59
CA LEU A 12 11.66 -8.36 -0.82
C LEU A 12 12.75 -8.95 -1.73
N LEU A 13 14.00 -8.88 -1.29
CA LEU A 13 15.15 -9.31 -2.07
C LEU A 13 15.57 -10.77 -1.78
N SER A 14 14.83 -11.47 -0.91
CA SER A 14 15.26 -12.75 -0.35
C SER A 14 15.49 -13.83 -1.40
N ASP A 15 14.50 -14.07 -2.25
CA ASP A 15 14.60 -15.07 -3.31
C ASP A 15 15.48 -14.59 -4.47
N TYR A 16 15.46 -13.29 -4.76
CA TYR A 16 16.22 -12.72 -5.88
C TYR A 16 17.72 -12.86 -5.71
N TYR A 17 18.24 -12.65 -4.50
CA TYR A 17 19.65 -12.86 -4.17
C TYR A 17 19.94 -14.20 -3.51
N ASP A 18 18.94 -15.09 -3.38
CA ASP A 18 19.06 -16.39 -2.70
C ASP A 18 19.75 -16.26 -1.33
N ILE A 19 19.25 -15.34 -0.50
CA ILE A 19 19.93 -14.92 0.73
C ILE A 19 20.05 -16.04 1.77
N GLN A 20 19.23 -17.09 1.65
CA GLN A 20 19.25 -18.27 2.52
C GLN A 20 20.19 -19.36 2.00
N GLY A 21 20.64 -19.26 0.74
CA GLY A 21 21.61 -20.16 0.13
C GLY A 21 21.00 -21.48 -0.31
N GLY A 22 20.62 -21.57 -1.58
CA GLY A 22 20.16 -22.77 -2.26
C GLY A 22 18.66 -23.01 -2.18
N THR A 23 17.91 -22.31 -1.33
CA THR A 23 16.47 -22.58 -1.14
C THR A 23 15.62 -21.99 -2.25
N THR A 24 16.05 -20.93 -2.94
CA THR A 24 15.35 -20.43 -4.14
C THR A 24 15.31 -21.49 -5.26
N ALA A 25 16.36 -22.32 -5.37
CA ALA A 25 16.40 -23.41 -6.34
C ALA A 25 15.40 -24.53 -6.02
N GLU A 26 15.04 -24.69 -4.74
CA GLU A 26 14.00 -25.60 -4.27
C GLU A 26 12.60 -25.02 -4.52
N GLY A 27 12.47 -23.69 -4.56
CA GLY A 27 11.27 -22.98 -4.99
C GLY A 27 11.25 -21.51 -4.54
N ILE A 28 10.44 -20.70 -5.22
CA ILE A 28 10.18 -19.32 -4.80
C ILE A 28 9.29 -19.35 -3.55
N HIS A 29 9.68 -18.60 -2.52
CA HIS A 29 8.93 -18.45 -1.28
C HIS A 29 7.73 -17.50 -1.51
N LEU A 30 6.72 -18.00 -2.23
CA LEU A 30 5.53 -17.23 -2.60
C LEU A 30 4.81 -16.58 -1.40
N GLY A 31 4.86 -17.20 -0.22
CA GLY A 31 4.34 -16.60 1.01
C GLY A 31 5.05 -15.31 1.40
N VAL A 32 6.38 -15.27 1.26
CA VAL A 32 7.19 -14.06 1.50
C VAL A 32 6.89 -13.00 0.43
N MET A 33 6.82 -13.41 -0.84
CA MET A 33 6.53 -12.50 -1.96
C MET A 33 5.12 -11.89 -1.86
N GLY A 34 4.13 -12.65 -1.41
CA GLY A 34 2.79 -12.13 -1.14
C GLY A 34 2.77 -11.20 0.07
N ALA A 35 3.50 -11.53 1.12
CA ALA A 35 3.59 -10.71 2.33
C ALA A 35 4.25 -9.35 2.06
N THR A 36 5.24 -9.27 1.17
CA THR A 36 5.85 -7.98 0.81
C THR A 36 4.83 -7.05 0.17
N LEU A 37 4.02 -7.49 -0.80
CA LEU A 37 2.93 -6.68 -1.38
C LEU A 37 1.95 -6.15 -0.33
N GLN A 38 1.64 -6.95 0.68
CA GLN A 38 0.79 -6.53 1.78
C GLN A 38 1.46 -5.44 2.62
N ILE A 39 2.76 -5.56 2.91
CA ILE A 39 3.53 -4.54 3.63
C ILE A 39 3.54 -3.22 2.83
N GLU A 40 3.78 -3.28 1.52
CA GLU A 40 3.80 -2.08 0.67
C GLU A 40 2.46 -1.34 0.72
N THR A 41 1.35 -2.04 0.47
CA THR A 41 0.03 -1.43 0.30
C THR A 41 -0.67 -1.12 1.63
N ARG A 42 -0.67 -2.06 2.59
CA ARG A 42 -1.41 -1.94 3.86
C ARG A 42 -0.59 -1.26 4.94
N ASN A 43 0.71 -1.54 5.05
CA ASN A 43 1.53 -0.99 6.13
C ASN A 43 2.16 0.36 5.75
N TYR A 44 2.88 0.43 4.62
CA TYR A 44 3.51 1.69 4.17
C TYR A 44 2.51 2.64 3.51
N GLY A 45 1.72 2.15 2.56
CA GLY A 45 0.59 2.90 1.99
C GLY A 45 -0.49 3.20 3.03
N GLY A 46 -0.57 2.39 4.09
CA GLY A 46 -1.48 2.61 5.20
C GLY A 46 -2.95 2.35 4.85
N VAL A 47 -3.23 1.60 3.79
CA VAL A 47 -4.58 1.37 3.29
C VAL A 47 -5.19 0.15 3.99
N SER A 48 -6.14 0.41 4.89
CA SER A 48 -6.89 -0.62 5.61
C SER A 48 -8.30 -0.78 5.02
N THR A 49 -8.71 -2.04 4.92
CA THR A 49 -10.02 -2.51 4.49
C THR A 49 -10.76 -3.25 5.63
N ASP A 50 -10.33 -3.06 6.88
CA ASP A 50 -10.88 -3.77 8.05
C ASP A 50 -12.26 -3.21 8.48
N GLY A 51 -12.59 -1.99 8.04
CA GLY A 51 -13.83 -1.29 8.37
C GLY A 51 -14.88 -1.37 7.25
N LYS A 52 -15.94 -0.55 7.39
CA LYS A 52 -16.98 -0.42 6.34
C LYS A 52 -16.51 0.43 5.15
N VAL A 53 -15.54 1.29 5.36
CA VAL A 53 -14.93 2.18 4.35
C VAL A 53 -13.42 1.99 4.35
N ILE A 54 -12.76 2.33 3.24
CA ILE A 54 -11.30 2.34 3.18
C ILE A 54 -10.75 3.43 4.09
N ALA A 55 -9.82 3.05 4.97
CA ALA A 55 -9.08 3.98 5.81
C ALA A 55 -7.62 4.07 5.36
N ILE A 56 -7.09 5.28 5.28
CA ILE A 56 -5.76 5.55 4.72
C ILE A 56 -4.96 6.33 5.76
N ASN A 57 -3.86 5.72 6.21
CA ASN A 57 -2.95 6.33 7.16
C ASN A 57 -1.49 6.14 6.69
N PRO A 58 -0.99 6.99 5.78
CA PRO A 58 0.30 6.76 5.13
C PRO A 58 1.49 6.82 6.08
N HIS A 59 2.46 5.92 5.86
CA HIS A 59 3.72 5.79 6.58
C HIS A 59 4.85 5.36 5.63
N LEU A 60 5.00 6.06 4.51
CA LEU A 60 6.01 5.70 3.51
C LEU A 60 7.44 5.73 4.09
N PRO A 61 8.30 4.77 3.71
CA PRO A 61 9.74 4.86 3.96
C PRO A 61 10.31 6.16 3.38
N LYS A 62 11.32 6.73 4.05
CA LYS A 62 11.99 7.96 3.58
C LYS A 62 12.63 7.80 2.19
N GLN A 63 12.98 6.57 1.84
CA GLN A 63 13.60 6.18 0.59
C GLN A 63 12.62 6.24 -0.59
N TRP A 64 11.31 6.16 -0.33
CA TRP A 64 10.29 6.21 -1.36
C TRP A 64 9.82 7.62 -1.58
N THR A 65 9.66 8.00 -2.85
CA THR A 65 9.04 9.27 -3.22
C THR A 65 7.53 9.13 -3.35
N LYS A 66 7.05 7.97 -3.81
CA LYS A 66 5.66 7.71 -4.16
C LYS A 66 5.37 6.21 -4.15
N LEU A 67 4.16 5.82 -3.78
CA LEU A 67 3.58 4.49 -3.93
C LEU A 67 2.31 4.59 -4.78
N GLU A 68 2.16 3.73 -5.78
CA GLU A 68 1.00 3.72 -6.67
C GLU A 68 0.50 2.29 -6.88
N PHE A 69 -0.81 2.06 -6.67
CA PHE A 69 -1.41 0.74 -6.81
C PHE A 69 -2.94 0.84 -6.96
N CYS A 70 -3.57 -0.29 -7.30
CA CYS A 70 -5.02 -0.44 -7.32
C CYS A 70 -5.48 -1.54 -6.35
N SER A 71 -6.69 -1.41 -5.82
CA SER A 71 -7.31 -2.44 -4.98
C SER A 71 -8.81 -2.51 -5.21
N LEU A 72 -9.37 -3.71 -5.08
CA LEU A 72 -10.80 -3.97 -5.13
C LEU A 72 -11.33 -4.13 -3.70
N PHE A 73 -12.30 -3.32 -3.32
CA PHE A 73 -12.94 -3.42 -2.01
C PHE A 73 -14.45 -3.23 -2.17
N GLN A 74 -15.23 -4.20 -1.67
CA GLN A 74 -16.70 -4.19 -1.75
C GLN A 74 -17.24 -3.93 -3.18
N GLY A 75 -16.58 -4.48 -4.20
CA GLY A 75 -16.97 -4.30 -5.62
C GLY A 75 -16.55 -2.97 -6.24
N ILE A 76 -15.90 -2.08 -5.50
CA ILE A 76 -15.40 -0.79 -5.99
C ILE A 76 -13.88 -0.91 -6.19
N THR A 77 -13.40 -0.52 -7.37
CA THR A 77 -11.97 -0.45 -7.67
C THR A 77 -11.46 0.94 -7.32
N TYR A 78 -10.45 0.97 -6.47
CA TYR A 78 -9.75 2.18 -6.04
C TYR A 78 -8.35 2.20 -6.63
N SER A 79 -7.94 3.35 -7.16
CA SER A 79 -6.56 3.65 -7.52
C SER A 79 -5.99 4.63 -6.50
N PHE A 80 -4.80 4.33 -5.99
CA PHE A 80 -4.10 5.13 -5.00
C PHE A 80 -2.80 5.65 -5.58
N ILE A 81 -2.51 6.92 -5.33
CA ILE A 81 -1.18 7.51 -5.46
C ILE A 81 -0.89 8.19 -4.14
N ILE A 82 0.16 7.76 -3.46
CA ILE A 82 0.51 8.21 -2.11
C ILE A 82 1.95 8.70 -2.16
N ASP A 83 2.17 9.96 -1.81
CA ASP A 83 3.50 10.50 -1.52
C ASP A 83 3.59 10.89 -0.04
N HIS A 84 4.63 11.62 0.37
CA HIS A 84 4.85 12.01 1.76
C HIS A 84 3.88 13.07 2.31
N ASN A 85 3.11 13.74 1.46
CA ASN A 85 2.25 14.88 1.78
C ASN A 85 0.82 14.71 1.28
N ILE A 86 0.64 14.04 0.15
CA ILE A 86 -0.62 13.95 -0.57
C ILE A 86 -1.03 12.48 -0.75
N VAL A 87 -2.31 12.22 -0.50
CA VAL A 87 -3.01 11.01 -0.94
C VAL A 87 -3.94 11.40 -2.07
N SER A 88 -3.76 10.81 -3.24
CA SER A 88 -4.71 10.89 -4.36
C SER A 88 -5.44 9.56 -4.50
N VAL A 89 -6.77 9.61 -4.46
CA VAL A 89 -7.63 8.43 -4.61
C VAL A 89 -8.62 8.64 -5.74
N LYS A 90 -8.80 7.62 -6.58
CA LYS A 90 -9.88 7.54 -7.58
C LYS A 90 -10.66 6.26 -7.35
N ALA A 91 -11.98 6.33 -7.35
CA ALA A 91 -12.86 5.17 -7.27
C ALA A 91 -13.70 5.05 -8.55
N ASN A 92 -14.02 3.83 -8.98
CA ASN A 92 -14.91 3.60 -10.14
C ASN A 92 -16.42 3.74 -9.80
N ALA A 93 -16.75 4.16 -8.58
CA ALA A 93 -18.08 4.47 -8.09
C ALA A 93 -18.00 5.61 -7.06
N ASP A 94 -19.14 6.19 -6.71
CA ASP A 94 -19.21 7.10 -5.56
C ASP A 94 -18.93 6.30 -4.28
N ALA A 95 -18.05 6.84 -3.43
CA ALA A 95 -17.60 6.13 -2.23
C ALA A 95 -17.19 7.11 -1.13
N ASN A 96 -17.15 6.63 0.11
CA ASN A 96 -16.55 7.35 1.22
C ASN A 96 -15.24 6.67 1.62
N ILE A 97 -14.25 7.47 1.98
CA ILE A 97 -12.96 7.02 2.52
C ILE A 97 -12.60 7.84 3.74
N THR A 98 -11.62 7.38 4.52
CA THR A 98 -10.99 8.20 5.54
C THR A 98 -9.50 8.36 5.27
N VAL A 99 -8.97 9.57 5.48
CA VAL A 99 -7.53 9.86 5.42
C VAL A 99 -7.14 10.49 6.75
N LYS A 100 -6.19 9.88 7.48
CA LYS A 100 -5.80 10.30 8.84
C LYS A 100 -7.00 10.51 9.79
N GLY A 101 -8.06 9.70 9.63
CA GLY A 101 -9.28 9.76 10.43
C GLY A 101 -10.32 10.80 9.98
N GLN A 102 -10.02 11.64 8.98
CA GLN A 102 -10.99 12.58 8.40
C GLN A 102 -11.74 11.95 7.23
N ASN A 103 -13.05 12.21 7.13
CA ASN A 103 -13.92 11.65 6.10
C ASN A 103 -13.85 12.45 4.80
N TYR A 104 -13.79 11.76 3.66
CA TYR A 104 -13.87 12.35 2.34
C TYR A 104 -14.82 11.54 1.45
N SER A 105 -15.61 12.25 0.65
CA SER A 105 -16.46 11.64 -0.37
C SER A 105 -15.77 11.70 -1.73
N LEU A 106 -15.69 10.55 -2.38
CA LEU A 106 -15.18 10.39 -3.74
C LEU A 106 -16.34 10.43 -4.72
N THR A 107 -16.18 11.18 -5.80
CA THR A 107 -17.06 11.13 -6.96
C THR A 107 -16.51 10.12 -7.96
N LYS A 108 -17.39 9.29 -8.52
CA LYS A 108 -17.06 8.27 -9.52
C LYS A 108 -16.11 8.81 -10.60
N ASN A 109 -15.01 8.08 -10.79
CA ASN A 109 -13.94 8.33 -11.77
C ASN A 109 -13.21 9.68 -11.64
N LYS A 110 -13.48 10.46 -10.59
CA LYS A 110 -12.77 11.70 -10.29
C LYS A 110 -11.65 11.43 -9.29
N VAL A 111 -10.46 11.95 -9.56
CA VAL A 111 -9.35 11.92 -8.61
C VAL A 111 -9.62 12.94 -7.51
N GLN A 112 -9.54 12.50 -6.26
CA GLN A 112 -9.55 13.36 -5.08
C GLN A 112 -8.15 13.37 -4.49
N SER A 113 -7.50 14.55 -4.45
CA SER A 113 -6.19 14.76 -3.84
C SER A 113 -6.33 15.45 -2.49
N ILE A 114 -5.70 14.87 -1.47
CA ILE A 114 -5.84 15.27 -0.07
C ILE A 114 -4.45 15.50 0.51
N ASN A 115 -4.17 16.71 0.96
CA ASN A 115 -3.00 16.98 1.78
C ASN A 115 -3.29 16.51 3.21
N TYR A 116 -2.46 15.61 3.73
CA TYR A 116 -2.67 14.96 5.03
C TYR A 116 -1.63 15.35 6.10
N ARG A 117 -0.74 16.30 5.77
CA ARG A 117 0.23 16.87 6.71
C ARG A 117 -0.26 18.15 7.37
#